data_AF-A0A0P0M121-F1
#
_entry.id   AF-A0A0P0M121-F1
#
_cell.length_a   1.000
_cell.length_b   1.000
_cell.length_c   1.000
_cell.angle_alpha   90.00
_cell.angle_beta   90.00
_cell.angle_gamma   90.00
#
_symmetry.space_group_name_H-M   'P 1'
#
loop_
_entity.id
_entity.type
_entity.pdbx_description
1 polymer ?
#
loop_
_entity_poly.entity_id
_entity_poly.type
_entity_poly.pdbx_seq_one_letter_code
_entity_poly.pdbx_strand_id
1 'polypeptide(L)'
;MWTEQKIEKHLKEILTLEFEAKAEDYISLYITARKYIVEEVLKEIKGIEPSLTDHSADHVANVMERAWDLIEDQQDRFSGIEIYLLCLIILFHDVGNIEGRGGHNKKIAEIYNNIRNKVPTYNQERRLVLIATAAHCGSSKKGDKDTLSDVDEISNLYNKEIKLRELASILRFADELSEGPQRTSHYLNSKSKIAEDAQIYHEYASITNIFVDKGNNRIAITYNIDYTSSERIEELLEFTYRRILKLDAERRYCKYYAPILDKLKKTDAQINFTINGDICDLDLPKIELGDKYNLIDDGNDTNIVDHFIKNNPVFNIHNIVEKLNSNKDE
;
A
#
# COMPACT_ATOMS: atom_id res chain seq x y z
N MET A 1 13.87 13.91 9.34
CA MET A 1 14.12 14.89 8.26
C MET A 1 13.77 14.19 6.96
N TRP A 2 12.92 14.78 6.12
CA TRP A 2 12.46 14.14 4.88
C TRP A 2 13.58 14.06 3.84
N THR A 3 13.77 12.88 3.25
CA THR A 3 14.67 12.67 2.12
C THR A 3 13.86 12.73 0.83
N GLU A 4 14.36 13.44 -0.17
CA GLU A 4 13.71 13.51 -1.48
C GLU A 4 13.59 12.12 -2.14
N GLN A 5 12.38 11.77 -2.57
CA GLN A 5 12.06 10.51 -3.25
C GLN A 5 12.25 10.62 -4.76
N LYS A 6 12.44 9.49 -5.45
CA LYS A 6 12.65 9.45 -6.91
C LYS A 6 11.52 10.13 -7.70
N ILE A 7 10.26 9.89 -7.33
CA ILE A 7 9.10 10.52 -7.95
C ILE A 7 9.06 12.04 -7.74
N GLU A 8 9.58 12.53 -6.61
CA GLU A 8 9.69 13.97 -6.33
C GLU A 8 10.80 14.62 -7.15
N LYS A 9 11.91 13.91 -7.36
CA LYS A 9 12.96 14.35 -8.27
C LYS A 9 12.41 14.45 -9.69
N HIS A 10 11.71 13.42 -10.16
CA HIS A 10 11.06 13.42 -11.47
C HIS A 10 10.02 14.55 -11.59
N LEU A 11 9.20 14.78 -10.56
CA LEU A 11 8.26 15.90 -10.49
C LEU A 11 8.93 17.24 -10.79
N LYS A 12 10.08 17.52 -10.16
CA LYS A 12 10.82 18.77 -10.40
C LYS A 12 11.33 18.86 -11.84
N GLU A 13 11.90 17.77 -12.35
CA GLU A 13 12.43 17.71 -13.72
C GLU A 13 11.33 17.96 -14.76
N ILE A 14 10.20 17.27 -14.66
CA ILE A 14 9.10 17.39 -15.62
C ILE A 14 8.38 18.74 -15.53
N LEU A 15 8.16 19.27 -14.32
CA LEU A 15 7.56 20.61 -14.18
C LEU A 15 8.46 21.69 -14.76
N THR A 16 9.77 21.61 -14.53
CA THR A 16 10.75 22.56 -15.08
C THR A 16 10.73 22.52 -16.61
N LEU A 17 10.63 21.33 -17.20
CA LEU A 17 10.56 21.14 -18.64
C LEU A 17 9.24 21.66 -19.24
N GLU A 18 8.11 21.47 -18.57
CA GLU A 18 6.79 21.85 -19.10
C GLU A 18 6.40 23.32 -18.85
N PHE A 19 6.89 23.93 -17.76
CA PHE A 19 6.41 25.22 -17.27
C PHE A 19 7.49 26.28 -17.06
N GLU A 20 8.76 25.94 -17.29
CA GLU A 20 9.91 26.85 -17.16
C GLU A 20 9.87 27.60 -15.80
N ALA A 21 9.88 28.94 -15.81
CA ALA A 21 9.86 29.75 -14.60
C ALA A 21 8.62 29.53 -13.70
N LYS A 22 7.49 29.09 -14.25
CA LYS A 22 6.27 28.77 -13.47
C LYS A 22 6.37 27.43 -12.73
N ALA A 23 7.37 26.60 -13.03
CA ALA A 23 7.58 25.35 -12.33
C ALA A 23 7.82 25.56 -10.82
N GLU A 24 8.54 26.62 -10.47
CA GLU A 24 8.87 26.96 -9.08
C GLU A 24 7.63 27.20 -8.22
N ASP A 25 6.53 27.72 -8.80
CA ASP A 25 5.27 27.91 -8.09
C ASP A 25 4.67 26.55 -7.66
N TYR A 26 4.58 25.60 -8.60
CA TYR A 26 4.04 24.25 -8.32
C TYR A 26 4.96 23.45 -7.39
N ILE A 27 6.27 23.53 -7.59
CA ILE A 27 7.26 22.89 -6.72
C ILE A 27 7.15 23.45 -5.30
N SER A 28 7.03 24.77 -5.15
CA SER A 28 6.86 25.42 -3.85
C SER A 28 5.55 24.99 -3.17
N LEU A 29 4.44 24.95 -3.92
CA LEU A 29 3.16 24.48 -3.40
C LEU A 29 3.25 23.06 -2.85
N TYR A 30 3.92 22.16 -3.58
CA TYR A 30 4.15 20.79 -3.15
C TYR A 30 5.03 20.73 -1.89
N ILE A 31 6.19 21.41 -1.89
CA ILE A 31 7.12 21.42 -0.75
C ILE A 31 6.45 21.95 0.51
N THR A 32 5.63 23.01 0.42
CA THR A 32 4.87 23.53 1.55
C THR A 32 3.91 22.49 2.12
N ALA A 33 3.16 21.79 1.27
CA ALA A 33 2.24 20.74 1.71
C ALA A 33 2.99 19.58 2.37
N ARG A 34 4.05 19.08 1.72
CA ARG A 34 4.90 18.02 2.25
C ARG A 34 5.48 18.36 3.61
N LYS A 35 6.03 19.58 3.75
CA LYS A 35 6.62 20.04 5.01
C LYS A 35 5.59 20.00 6.13
N TYR A 36 4.42 20.62 5.92
CA TYR A 36 3.37 20.62 6.93
C TYR A 36 2.90 19.21 7.29
N ILE A 37 2.63 18.36 6.29
CA ILE A 37 2.15 16.99 6.53
C ILE A 37 3.16 16.18 7.32
N VAL A 38 4.43 16.18 6.91
CA VAL A 38 5.49 15.42 7.57
C VAL A 38 5.78 15.96 8.96
N GLU A 39 5.89 17.27 9.09
CA GLU A 39 6.33 17.91 10.34
C GLU A 39 5.20 18.12 11.33
N GLU A 40 3.93 18.23 10.94
CA GLU A 40 2.85 18.57 11.89
C GLU A 40 1.78 17.48 12.01
N VAL A 41 1.66 16.58 11.03
CA VAL A 41 0.56 15.61 10.99
C VAL A 41 1.06 14.18 11.18
N LEU A 42 1.88 13.67 10.27
CA LEU A 42 2.30 12.26 10.27
C LEU A 42 3.09 11.88 11.52
N LYS A 43 3.89 12.80 12.07
CA LYS A 43 4.65 12.55 13.31
C LYS A 43 3.75 12.30 14.53
N GLU A 44 2.53 12.83 14.51
CA GLU A 44 1.61 12.79 15.66
C GLU A 44 0.63 11.61 15.60
N ILE A 45 0.46 10.96 14.43
CA ILE A 45 -0.48 9.82 14.29
C ILE A 45 -0.18 8.72 15.31
N LYS A 46 1.10 8.41 15.53
CA LYS A 46 1.52 7.39 16.51
C LYS A 46 1.23 7.79 17.96
N GLY A 47 1.08 9.08 18.26
CA GLY A 47 0.65 9.55 19.57
C GLY A 47 -0.84 9.29 19.83
N ILE A 48 -1.67 9.32 18.78
CA ILE A 48 -3.12 9.09 18.84
C ILE A 48 -3.46 7.60 18.74
N GLU A 49 -2.76 6.88 17.86
CA GLU A 49 -3.01 5.47 17.54
C GLU A 49 -1.72 4.65 17.79
N PRO A 50 -1.30 4.47 19.06
CA PRO A 50 0.03 3.96 19.41
C PRO A 50 0.27 2.50 19.04
N SER A 51 -0.80 1.74 18.84
CA SER A 51 -0.76 0.31 18.50
C SER A 51 -0.87 0.06 16.99
N LEU A 52 -1.02 1.08 16.16
CA LEU A 52 -1.02 0.87 14.71
C LEU A 52 0.39 0.60 14.19
N THR A 53 0.43 -0.14 13.09
CA THR A 53 1.59 -0.16 12.21
C THR A 53 1.94 1.27 11.77
N ASP A 54 3.15 1.48 11.29
CA ASP A 54 3.63 2.82 10.98
C ASP A 54 2.75 3.51 9.92
N HIS A 55 2.35 4.75 10.21
CA HIS A 55 1.68 5.66 9.26
C HIS A 55 2.45 7.00 9.23
N SER A 56 3.77 6.94 9.49
CA SER A 56 4.61 8.12 9.58
C SER A 56 5.11 8.56 8.19
N ALA A 57 6.06 9.50 8.20
CA ALA A 57 6.77 9.89 6.99
C ALA A 57 7.49 8.71 6.30
N ASP A 58 7.92 7.70 7.05
CA ASP A 58 8.62 6.54 6.48
C ASP A 58 7.67 5.67 5.64
N HIS A 59 6.43 5.48 6.11
CA HIS A 59 5.39 4.81 5.32
C HIS A 59 5.08 5.60 4.04
N VAL A 60 4.83 6.92 4.14
CA VAL A 60 4.51 7.75 2.97
C VAL A 60 5.66 7.77 1.95
N ALA A 61 6.91 7.81 2.41
CA ALA A 61 8.07 7.70 1.52
C ALA A 61 8.10 6.36 0.79
N ASN A 62 7.77 5.25 1.46
CA ASN A 62 7.69 3.95 0.81
C ASN A 62 6.51 3.85 -0.18
N VAL A 63 5.36 4.49 0.09
CA VAL A 63 4.26 4.58 -0.89
C VAL A 63 4.71 5.35 -2.13
N MET A 64 5.48 6.44 -1.97
CA MET A 64 6.07 7.16 -3.10
C MET A 64 7.07 6.30 -3.89
N GLU A 65 7.88 5.49 -3.20
CA GLU A 65 8.79 4.55 -3.83
C GLU A 65 8.04 3.48 -4.64
N ARG A 66 6.99 2.88 -4.07
CA ARG A 66 6.14 1.89 -4.77
C ARG A 66 5.40 2.53 -5.95
N ALA A 67 4.87 3.74 -5.79
CA ALA A 67 4.24 4.47 -6.90
C ALA A 67 5.24 4.72 -8.03
N TRP A 68 6.49 5.11 -7.71
CA TRP A 68 7.56 5.24 -8.69
C TRP A 68 7.87 3.91 -9.40
N ASP A 69 8.03 2.83 -8.63
CA ASP A 69 8.27 1.49 -9.18
C ASP A 69 7.15 1.11 -10.16
N LEU A 70 5.89 1.47 -9.91
CA LEU A 70 4.79 1.19 -10.82
C LEU A 70 4.84 1.98 -12.13
N ILE A 71 5.39 3.20 -12.14
CA ILE A 71 5.29 4.12 -13.27
C ILE A 71 6.59 4.39 -14.04
N GLU A 72 7.78 4.15 -13.47
CA GLU A 72 9.03 4.72 -14.01
C GLU A 72 9.31 4.36 -15.49
N ASP A 73 9.03 3.13 -15.93
CA ASP A 73 9.22 2.65 -17.31
C ASP A 73 8.27 3.33 -18.32
N GLN A 74 7.30 4.06 -17.81
CA GLN A 74 6.20 4.67 -18.52
C GLN A 74 5.95 6.11 -18.03
N GLN A 75 6.95 6.71 -17.37
CA GLN A 75 6.87 8.04 -16.77
C GLN A 75 6.42 9.12 -17.77
N ASP A 76 6.83 9.01 -19.03
CA ASP A 76 6.52 9.97 -20.10
C ASP A 76 5.03 10.01 -20.47
N ARG A 77 4.21 9.09 -19.93
CA ARG A 77 2.75 9.09 -20.11
C ARG A 77 2.01 10.09 -19.21
N PHE A 78 2.70 10.65 -18.22
CA PHE A 78 2.14 11.58 -17.24
C PHE A 78 2.67 12.98 -17.48
N SER A 79 1.79 13.97 -17.41
CA SER A 79 2.22 15.37 -17.37
C SER A 79 2.78 15.74 -16.00
N GLY A 80 3.49 16.87 -15.91
CA GLY A 80 4.00 17.38 -14.65
C GLY A 80 2.90 17.68 -13.63
N ILE A 81 1.69 18.07 -14.07
CA ILE A 81 0.55 18.28 -13.17
C ILE A 81 -0.05 16.95 -12.68
N GLU A 82 -0.01 15.88 -13.48
CA GLU A 82 -0.43 14.55 -13.03
C GLU A 82 0.54 13.99 -11.98
N ILE A 83 1.86 14.11 -12.19
CA ILE A 83 2.84 13.73 -11.16
C ILE A 83 2.70 14.59 -9.90
N TYR A 84 2.46 15.90 -10.05
CA TYR A 84 2.19 16.79 -8.93
C TYR A 84 0.99 16.31 -8.10
N LEU A 85 -0.12 15.99 -8.77
CA LEU A 85 -1.31 15.51 -8.08
C LEU A 85 -1.09 14.13 -7.46
N LEU A 86 -0.38 13.22 -8.14
CA LEU A 86 -0.03 11.90 -7.60
C LEU A 86 0.77 12.02 -6.29
N CYS A 87 1.79 12.88 -6.26
CA CYS A 87 2.56 13.13 -5.04
C CYS A 87 1.68 13.75 -3.94
N LEU A 88 0.75 14.66 -4.27
CA LEU A 88 -0.18 15.19 -3.28
C LEU A 88 -1.10 14.12 -2.71
N ILE A 89 -1.75 13.30 -3.55
CA ILE A 89 -2.68 12.29 -3.04
C ILE A 89 -1.96 11.25 -2.19
N ILE A 90 -0.70 10.91 -2.50
CA ILE A 90 0.14 10.06 -1.64
C ILE A 90 0.41 10.74 -0.29
N LEU A 91 0.77 12.02 -0.27
CA LEU A 91 0.99 12.74 1.00
C LEU A 91 -0.26 12.78 1.87
N PHE A 92 -1.44 12.89 1.26
CA PHE A 92 -2.71 13.09 1.97
C PHE A 92 -3.50 11.79 2.25
N HIS A 93 -3.12 10.63 1.73
CA HIS A 93 -4.01 9.45 1.78
C HIS A 93 -4.39 9.02 3.20
N ASP A 94 -3.42 9.06 4.12
CA ASP A 94 -3.55 8.56 5.49
C ASP A 94 -3.57 9.62 6.57
N VAL A 95 -3.53 10.91 6.21
CA VAL A 95 -3.44 11.99 7.19
C VAL A 95 -4.65 12.03 8.14
N GLY A 96 -5.80 11.50 7.71
CA GLY A 96 -7.00 11.42 8.54
C GLY A 96 -6.87 10.50 9.75
N ASN A 97 -5.81 9.67 9.84
CA ASN A 97 -5.55 8.84 11.01
C ASN A 97 -5.18 9.67 12.25
N ILE A 98 -4.80 10.95 12.09
CA ILE A 98 -4.62 11.87 13.23
C ILE A 98 -5.92 12.12 14.00
N GLU A 99 -7.07 11.94 13.35
CA GLU A 99 -8.41 12.03 13.94
C GLU A 99 -8.97 10.65 14.34
N GLY A 100 -8.10 9.64 14.41
CA GLY A 100 -8.41 8.24 14.71
C GLY A 100 -8.79 7.39 13.50
N ARG A 101 -8.51 6.07 13.59
CA ARG A 101 -8.55 5.10 12.48
C ARG A 101 -9.92 4.98 11.80
N GLY A 102 -11.00 5.03 12.58
CA GLY A 102 -12.36 4.85 12.10
C GLY A 102 -12.77 5.93 11.09
N GLY A 103 -12.90 5.54 9.82
CA GLY A 103 -13.30 6.45 8.74
C GLY A 103 -12.25 7.51 8.39
N HIS A 104 -10.96 7.25 8.66
CA HIS A 104 -9.85 8.19 8.42
C HIS A 104 -9.83 8.75 6.98
N ASN A 105 -10.17 7.92 5.99
CA ASN A 105 -10.23 8.30 4.58
C ASN A 105 -11.23 9.43 4.26
N LYS A 106 -12.13 9.76 5.19
CA LYS A 106 -13.10 10.86 5.08
C LYS A 106 -12.71 12.11 5.86
N LYS A 107 -11.63 12.08 6.65
CA LYS A 107 -11.21 13.14 7.58
C LYS A 107 -10.03 13.97 7.08
N ILE A 108 -9.84 14.05 5.76
CA ILE A 108 -8.67 14.69 5.13
C ILE A 108 -8.89 16.19 4.88
N ALA A 109 -10.16 16.62 4.73
CA ALA A 109 -10.51 17.96 4.27
C ALA A 109 -10.01 19.09 5.19
N GLU A 110 -10.03 18.89 6.50
CA GLU A 110 -9.56 19.89 7.47
C GLU A 110 -8.05 20.10 7.36
N ILE A 111 -7.28 19.01 7.31
CA ILE A 111 -5.81 19.03 7.18
C ILE A 111 -5.40 19.71 5.86
N TYR A 112 -6.08 19.40 4.75
CA TYR A 112 -5.86 20.10 3.49
C TYR A 112 -6.10 21.61 3.61
N ASN A 113 -7.18 22.00 4.30
CA ASN A 113 -7.52 23.41 4.51
C ASN A 113 -6.53 24.13 5.41
N ASN A 114 -5.81 23.46 6.31
CA ASN A 114 -4.76 24.10 7.11
C ASN A 114 -3.55 24.54 6.25
N ILE A 115 -3.32 23.88 5.12
CA ILE A 115 -2.23 24.22 4.19
C ILE A 115 -2.68 25.24 3.15
N ARG A 116 -3.81 24.98 2.48
CA ARG A 116 -4.26 25.77 1.32
C ARG A 116 -5.28 26.84 1.68
N ASN A 117 -5.74 26.87 2.93
CA ASN A 117 -6.89 27.64 3.37
C ASN A 117 -8.14 27.33 2.51
N LYS A 118 -9.25 28.02 2.78
CA LYS A 118 -10.47 27.94 1.96
C LYS A 118 -10.40 28.87 0.74
N VAL A 119 -9.21 29.10 0.19
CA VAL A 119 -9.01 30.01 -0.96
C VAL A 119 -9.61 29.38 -2.22
N PRO A 120 -10.40 30.13 -3.02
CA PRO A 120 -11.09 29.58 -4.19
C PRO A 120 -10.17 28.97 -5.26
N THR A 121 -8.96 29.51 -5.45
CA THR A 121 -7.98 29.01 -6.42
C THR A 121 -7.63 27.53 -6.23
N TYR A 122 -7.69 27.03 -4.99
CA TYR A 122 -7.40 25.63 -4.67
C TYR A 122 -8.65 24.75 -4.61
N ASN A 123 -9.84 25.25 -4.94
CA ASN A 123 -11.08 24.45 -4.83
C ASN A 123 -11.03 23.20 -5.72
N GLN A 124 -10.47 23.32 -6.93
CA GLN A 124 -10.32 22.18 -7.82
C GLN A 124 -9.30 21.19 -7.29
N GLU A 125 -8.08 21.64 -6.93
CA GLU A 125 -7.06 20.78 -6.30
C GLU A 125 -7.61 20.06 -5.07
N ARG A 126 -8.31 20.78 -4.18
CA ARG A 126 -8.98 20.23 -2.99
C ARG A 126 -9.94 19.12 -3.36
N ARG A 127 -10.84 19.35 -4.34
CA ARG A 127 -11.80 18.35 -4.78
C ARG A 127 -11.10 17.09 -5.27
N LEU A 128 -10.07 17.25 -6.12
CA LEU A 128 -9.36 16.10 -6.70
C LEU A 128 -8.60 15.31 -5.64
N VAL A 129 -7.89 16.00 -4.74
CA VAL A 129 -7.16 15.35 -3.65
C VAL A 129 -8.13 14.54 -2.80
N LEU A 130 -9.23 15.14 -2.34
CA LEU A 130 -10.18 14.46 -1.45
C LEU A 130 -10.89 13.27 -2.10
N ILE A 131 -11.24 13.35 -3.38
CA ILE A 131 -11.90 12.23 -4.08
C ILE A 131 -10.91 11.08 -4.30
N ALA A 132 -9.70 11.37 -4.78
CA ALA A 132 -8.71 10.34 -5.07
C ALA A 132 -8.22 9.67 -3.79
N THR A 133 -7.94 10.43 -2.72
CA THR A 133 -7.54 9.84 -1.45
C THR A 133 -8.67 9.05 -0.82
N ALA A 134 -9.93 9.52 -0.83
CA ALA A 134 -11.01 8.75 -0.23
C ALA A 134 -11.23 7.36 -0.86
N ALA A 135 -10.82 7.18 -2.12
CA ALA A 135 -11.00 5.95 -2.87
C ALA A 135 -9.94 4.86 -2.59
N HIS A 136 -8.85 5.17 -1.87
CA HIS A 136 -7.81 4.15 -1.59
C HIS A 136 -8.33 3.02 -0.68
N CYS A 137 -9.34 3.29 0.17
CA CYS A 137 -9.94 2.29 1.04
C CYS A 137 -11.44 2.56 1.29
N GLY A 138 -12.12 1.64 1.99
CA GLY A 138 -13.52 1.78 2.40
C GLY A 138 -14.52 1.18 1.42
N SER A 139 -15.64 1.87 1.21
CA SER A 139 -16.76 1.42 0.38
C SER A 139 -17.23 2.54 -0.55
N SER A 140 -17.70 2.14 -1.73
CA SER A 140 -18.28 3.06 -2.72
C SER A 140 -19.58 3.69 -2.20
N LYS A 141 -20.12 4.67 -2.92
CA LYS A 141 -21.44 5.27 -2.66
C LYS A 141 -22.58 4.24 -2.72
N LYS A 142 -22.39 3.12 -3.42
CA LYS A 142 -23.34 2.00 -3.49
C LYS A 142 -23.19 1.01 -2.33
N GLY A 143 -22.16 1.18 -1.50
CA GLY A 143 -21.84 0.30 -0.37
C GLY A 143 -20.98 -0.92 -0.73
N ASP A 144 -20.62 -1.09 -2.01
CA ASP A 144 -19.71 -2.16 -2.46
C ASP A 144 -18.22 -1.78 -2.27
N LYS A 145 -17.31 -2.68 -2.65
CA LYS A 145 -15.85 -2.49 -2.53
C LYS A 145 -15.20 -1.74 -3.70
N ASP A 146 -15.98 -1.42 -4.76
CA ASP A 146 -15.50 -0.73 -5.96
C ASP A 146 -15.49 0.80 -5.76
N THR A 147 -14.61 1.27 -4.88
CA THR A 147 -14.46 2.69 -4.55
C THR A 147 -13.90 3.53 -5.71
N LEU A 148 -13.17 2.92 -6.66
CA LEU A 148 -12.56 3.63 -7.79
C LEU A 148 -13.61 3.99 -8.85
N SER A 149 -14.72 3.25 -8.92
CA SER A 149 -15.87 3.60 -9.76
C SER A 149 -16.46 4.98 -9.45
N ASP A 150 -16.27 5.48 -8.22
CA ASP A 150 -16.73 6.81 -7.78
C ASP A 150 -15.80 7.96 -8.17
N VAL A 151 -14.59 7.65 -8.65
CA VAL A 151 -13.60 8.64 -9.10
C VAL A 151 -13.83 8.93 -10.57
N ASP A 152 -13.84 10.21 -10.97
CA ASP A 152 -13.96 10.59 -12.38
C ASP A 152 -12.77 10.01 -13.18
N GLU A 153 -13.02 9.44 -14.36
CA GLU A 153 -11.95 8.91 -15.23
C GLU A 153 -10.97 10.02 -15.64
N ILE A 154 -11.54 11.11 -16.17
CA ILE A 154 -10.84 12.32 -16.58
C ILE A 154 -11.36 13.51 -15.78
N SER A 155 -10.44 14.39 -15.39
CA SER A 155 -10.73 15.67 -14.77
C SER A 155 -9.77 16.74 -15.31
N ASN A 156 -9.74 17.92 -14.67
CA ASN A 156 -8.75 18.95 -14.98
C ASN A 156 -8.20 19.61 -13.72
N LEU A 157 -6.94 20.05 -13.80
CA LEU A 157 -6.27 20.86 -12.79
C LEU A 157 -5.32 21.84 -13.50
N TYR A 158 -5.34 23.12 -13.11
CA TYR A 158 -4.53 24.17 -13.74
C TYR A 158 -4.62 24.19 -15.28
N ASN A 159 -5.82 23.96 -15.82
CA ASN A 159 -6.12 23.85 -17.25
C ASN A 159 -5.40 22.71 -17.99
N LYS A 160 -4.94 21.69 -17.26
CA LYS A 160 -4.42 20.44 -17.82
C LYS A 160 -5.41 19.31 -17.58
N GLU A 161 -5.51 18.40 -18.54
CA GLU A 161 -6.24 17.14 -18.38
C GLU A 161 -5.56 16.26 -17.34
N ILE A 162 -6.35 15.55 -16.53
CA ILE A 162 -5.86 14.67 -15.47
C ILE A 162 -6.60 13.34 -15.55
N LYS A 163 -5.86 12.23 -15.69
CA LYS A 163 -6.41 10.86 -15.62
C LYS A 163 -6.63 10.45 -14.16
N LEU A 164 -7.59 11.11 -13.51
CA LEU A 164 -7.75 11.08 -12.06
C LEU A 164 -7.96 9.66 -11.52
N ARG A 165 -8.77 8.84 -12.19
CA ARG A 165 -9.00 7.45 -11.76
C ARG A 165 -7.74 6.58 -11.88
N GLU A 166 -6.95 6.79 -12.93
CA GLU A 166 -5.66 6.09 -13.09
C GLU A 166 -4.70 6.49 -11.95
N LEU A 167 -4.61 7.77 -11.59
CA LEU A 167 -3.79 8.23 -10.45
C LEU A 167 -4.27 7.65 -9.10
N ALA A 168 -5.58 7.63 -8.85
CA ALA A 168 -6.15 7.03 -7.64
C ALA A 168 -5.89 5.52 -7.56
N SER A 169 -5.92 4.83 -8.69
CA SER A 169 -5.59 3.40 -8.78
C SER A 169 -4.12 3.14 -8.49
N ILE A 170 -3.22 4.00 -8.98
CA ILE A 170 -1.77 3.92 -8.68
C ILE A 170 -1.54 4.14 -7.19
N LEU A 171 -2.17 5.14 -6.57
CA LEU A 171 -2.10 5.36 -5.12
C LEU A 171 -2.53 4.11 -4.34
N ARG A 172 -3.73 3.58 -4.64
CA ARG A 172 -4.30 2.44 -3.93
C ARG A 172 -3.38 1.22 -4.00
N PHE A 173 -2.83 0.94 -5.18
CA PHE A 173 -1.95 -0.21 -5.32
C PHE A 173 -0.57 0.04 -4.71
N ALA A 174 -0.02 1.24 -4.83
CA ALA A 174 1.24 1.60 -4.19
C ALA A 174 1.18 1.46 -2.67
N ASP A 175 0.08 1.86 -2.04
CA ASP A 175 -0.16 1.68 -0.60
C ASP A 175 -0.24 0.19 -0.21
N GLU A 176 -0.97 -0.64 -0.97
CA GLU A 176 -1.02 -2.09 -0.73
C GLU A 176 0.35 -2.77 -0.86
N LEU A 177 1.26 -2.24 -1.69
CA LEU A 177 2.64 -2.72 -1.82
C LEU A 177 3.58 -2.24 -0.71
N SER A 178 3.10 -1.39 0.21
CA SER A 178 3.88 -0.74 1.28
C SER A 178 3.65 -1.36 2.67
N GLU A 179 3.59 -2.69 2.72
CA GLU A 179 3.29 -3.49 3.93
C GLU A 179 4.54 -4.19 4.53
N GLY A 180 5.74 -3.66 4.25
CA GLY A 180 7.02 -4.27 4.66
C GLY A 180 7.48 -3.94 6.10
N PRO A 181 8.72 -4.31 6.49
CA PRO A 181 9.19 -4.23 7.87
C PRO A 181 9.31 -2.79 8.39
N GLN A 182 9.40 -1.79 7.51
CA GLN A 182 9.31 -0.37 7.84
C GLN A 182 7.98 -0.01 8.55
N ARG A 183 6.92 -0.81 8.38
CA ARG A 183 5.62 -0.62 9.04
C ARG A 183 5.63 -1.03 10.52
N THR A 184 6.70 -1.57 11.06
CA THR A 184 6.72 -2.10 12.43
C THR A 184 8.01 -1.79 13.18
N SER A 185 8.02 -2.08 14.48
CA SER A 185 9.21 -1.96 15.33
C SER A 185 9.56 -3.32 15.89
N HIS A 186 10.67 -3.89 15.42
CA HIS A 186 11.21 -5.15 15.97
C HIS A 186 11.44 -5.07 17.48
N TYR A 187 11.90 -3.92 17.98
CA TYR A 187 12.12 -3.73 19.41
C TYR A 187 10.83 -3.80 20.22
N LEU A 188 9.77 -3.08 19.80
CA LEU A 188 8.50 -3.10 20.53
C LEU A 188 7.83 -4.48 20.44
N ASN A 189 7.92 -5.14 19.28
CA ASN A 189 7.37 -6.48 19.07
C ASN A 189 8.06 -7.50 19.99
N SER A 190 9.40 -7.52 20.03
CA SER A 190 10.19 -8.42 20.91
C SER A 190 10.03 -8.17 22.41
N LYS A 191 9.41 -7.05 22.81
CA LYS A 191 9.12 -6.71 24.21
C LYS A 191 7.64 -6.84 24.57
N SER A 192 6.80 -7.34 23.66
CA SER A 192 5.35 -7.47 23.86
C SER A 192 4.71 -6.15 24.33
N LYS A 193 5.19 -5.02 23.76
CA LYS A 193 4.69 -3.67 24.06
C LYS A 193 3.62 -3.18 23.08
N ILE A 194 3.27 -4.03 22.12
CA ILE A 194 2.20 -3.81 21.15
C ILE A 194 0.94 -4.44 21.73
N ALA A 195 -0.21 -3.79 21.55
CA ALA A 195 -1.48 -4.35 21.99
C ALA A 195 -1.75 -5.69 21.27
N GLU A 196 -2.34 -6.64 21.99
CA GLU A 196 -2.55 -8.02 21.50
C GLU A 196 -3.35 -8.05 20.19
N ASP A 197 -4.40 -7.23 20.09
CA ASP A 197 -5.25 -7.09 18.91
C ASP A 197 -4.53 -6.47 17.69
N ALA A 198 -3.40 -5.80 17.91
CA ALA A 198 -2.55 -5.23 16.87
C ALA A 198 -1.37 -6.13 16.49
N GLN A 199 -1.03 -7.13 17.31
CA GLN A 199 0.22 -7.88 17.20
C GLN A 199 0.36 -8.60 15.85
N ILE A 200 -0.73 -9.18 15.33
CA ILE A 200 -0.72 -9.90 14.04
C ILE A 200 -0.30 -9.01 12.87
N TYR A 201 -0.72 -7.73 12.86
CA TYR A 201 -0.35 -6.77 11.81
C TYR A 201 1.13 -6.43 11.85
N HIS A 202 1.68 -6.27 13.06
CA HIS A 202 3.08 -5.97 13.27
C HIS A 202 4.00 -7.15 12.95
N GLU A 203 3.58 -8.38 13.27
CA GLU A 203 4.29 -9.59 12.87
C GLU A 203 4.26 -9.80 11.37
N TYR A 204 3.08 -9.67 10.74
CA TYR A 204 2.95 -9.72 9.29
C TYR A 204 3.89 -8.72 8.61
N ALA A 205 3.89 -7.46 9.03
CA ALA A 205 4.81 -6.46 8.50
C ALA A 205 6.29 -6.87 8.65
N SER A 206 6.65 -7.45 9.79
CA SER A 206 8.06 -7.83 10.07
C SER A 206 8.60 -8.94 9.17
N ILE A 207 7.73 -9.82 8.66
CA ILE A 207 8.12 -10.96 7.83
C ILE A 207 8.03 -10.67 6.33
N THR A 208 7.35 -9.59 5.93
CA THR A 208 6.93 -9.33 4.55
C THR A 208 7.97 -8.54 3.77
N ASN A 209 8.36 -9.02 2.59
CA ASN A 209 9.17 -8.27 1.64
C ASN A 209 8.50 -8.28 0.27
N ILE A 210 8.31 -7.11 -0.34
CA ILE A 210 7.60 -6.95 -1.62
C ILE A 210 8.54 -6.30 -2.64
N PHE A 211 8.57 -6.86 -3.85
CA PHE A 211 9.36 -6.36 -4.97
C PHE A 211 8.52 -6.33 -6.26
N VAL A 212 8.52 -5.19 -6.96
CA VAL A 212 7.90 -5.04 -8.27
C VAL A 212 8.87 -5.55 -9.34
N ASP A 213 8.76 -6.84 -9.68
CA ASP A 213 9.64 -7.53 -10.63
C ASP A 213 9.14 -7.34 -12.07
N LYS A 214 9.47 -6.18 -12.64
CA LYS A 214 9.09 -5.79 -14.00
C LYS A 214 9.64 -6.72 -15.07
N GLY A 215 10.86 -7.22 -14.88
CA GLY A 215 11.51 -8.14 -15.82
C GLY A 215 10.69 -9.42 -16.02
N ASN A 216 10.01 -9.87 -14.96
CA ASN A 216 9.12 -11.03 -14.99
C ASN A 216 7.63 -10.67 -14.93
N ASN A 217 7.27 -9.39 -15.12
CA ASN A 217 5.89 -8.92 -15.18
C ASN A 217 5.05 -9.34 -13.94
N ARG A 218 5.62 -9.28 -12.75
CA ARG A 218 4.97 -9.76 -11.52
C ARG A 218 5.22 -8.87 -10.30
N ILE A 219 4.37 -9.05 -9.29
CA ILE A 219 4.73 -8.73 -7.91
C ILE A 219 5.36 -9.97 -7.28
N ALA A 220 6.55 -9.84 -6.70
CA ALA A 220 7.20 -10.91 -5.96
C ALA A 220 7.14 -10.59 -4.46
N ILE A 221 6.60 -11.52 -3.68
CA ILE A 221 6.48 -11.41 -2.22
C ILE A 221 7.31 -12.53 -1.58
N THR A 222 8.08 -12.17 -0.56
CA THR A 222 8.84 -13.12 0.25
C THR A 222 8.48 -12.93 1.71
N TYR A 223 8.03 -14.01 2.34
CA TYR A 223 7.77 -14.09 3.77
C TYR A 223 8.88 -14.90 4.45
N ASN A 224 9.51 -14.34 5.48
CA ASN A 224 10.52 -15.04 6.28
C ASN A 224 9.99 -15.22 7.71
N ILE A 225 9.58 -16.44 8.05
CA ILE A 225 8.87 -16.75 9.29
C ILE A 225 9.79 -17.55 10.21
N ASP A 226 10.02 -17.06 11.43
CA ASP A 226 10.70 -17.83 12.46
C ASP A 226 9.69 -18.65 13.27
N TYR A 227 9.92 -19.95 13.40
CA TYR A 227 9.03 -20.87 14.07
C TYR A 227 9.09 -20.69 15.59
N THR A 228 8.00 -20.20 16.17
CA THR A 228 7.88 -19.93 17.61
C THR A 228 7.04 -20.98 18.32
N SER A 229 5.75 -21.01 18.02
CA SER A 229 4.78 -22.01 18.51
C SER A 229 3.80 -22.39 17.40
N SER A 230 3.24 -23.59 17.48
CA SER A 230 2.21 -24.07 16.54
C SER A 230 1.07 -23.07 16.39
N GLU A 231 0.40 -22.72 17.49
CA GLU A 231 -0.76 -21.82 17.50
C GLU A 231 -0.48 -20.47 16.82
N ARG A 232 0.66 -19.84 17.13
CA ARG A 232 0.98 -18.54 16.56
C ARG A 232 1.29 -18.63 15.06
N ILE A 233 1.93 -19.72 14.64
CA ILE A 233 2.27 -19.95 13.24
C ILE A 233 1.01 -20.27 12.43
N GLU A 234 0.05 -20.99 12.99
CA GLU A 234 -1.26 -21.21 12.35
C GLU A 234 -1.96 -19.88 12.06
N GLU A 235 -2.05 -19.01 13.08
CA GLU A 235 -2.67 -17.69 12.95
C GLU A 235 -1.94 -16.79 11.94
N LEU A 236 -0.60 -16.76 12.00
CA LEU A 236 0.22 -15.95 11.10
C LEU A 236 0.14 -16.43 9.64
N LEU A 237 0.13 -17.74 9.41
CA LEU A 237 -0.04 -18.30 8.06
C LEU A 237 -1.42 -18.01 7.50
N GLU A 238 -2.48 -18.17 8.30
CA GLU A 238 -3.84 -17.84 7.89
C GLU A 238 -3.93 -16.36 7.49
N PHE A 239 -3.43 -15.45 8.33
CA PHE A 239 -3.39 -14.02 8.04
C PHE A 239 -2.56 -13.71 6.79
N THR A 240 -1.42 -14.38 6.64
CA THR A 240 -0.54 -14.22 5.47
C THR A 240 -1.25 -14.63 4.18
N TYR A 241 -1.95 -15.78 4.15
CA TYR A 241 -2.71 -16.21 2.97
C TYR A 241 -3.81 -15.21 2.61
N ARG A 242 -4.54 -14.67 3.60
CA ARG A 242 -5.52 -13.59 3.37
C ARG A 242 -4.87 -12.40 2.68
N ARG A 243 -3.70 -11.97 3.15
CA ARG A 243 -2.99 -10.81 2.59
C ARG A 243 -2.41 -11.05 1.19
N ILE A 244 -1.92 -12.25 0.89
CA ILE A 244 -1.49 -12.63 -0.47
C ILE A 244 -2.68 -12.52 -1.44
N LEU A 245 -3.82 -13.11 -1.07
CA LEU A 245 -5.03 -13.11 -1.90
C LEU A 245 -5.60 -11.70 -2.07
N LYS A 246 -5.59 -10.89 -1.00
CA LYS A 246 -5.99 -9.48 -1.05
C LYS A 246 -5.10 -8.67 -1.99
N LEU A 247 -3.77 -8.78 -1.87
CA LEU A 247 -2.85 -8.04 -2.72
C LEU A 247 -3.05 -8.39 -4.20
N ASP A 248 -3.22 -9.67 -4.53
CA ASP A 248 -3.50 -10.06 -5.92
C ASP A 248 -4.89 -9.61 -6.42
N ALA A 249 -5.90 -9.53 -5.53
CA ALA A 249 -7.18 -8.90 -5.85
C ALA A 249 -7.00 -7.41 -6.16
N GLU A 250 -6.26 -6.68 -5.32
CA GLU A 250 -5.94 -5.26 -5.52
C GLU A 250 -5.13 -5.04 -6.81
N ARG A 251 -4.17 -5.91 -7.14
CA ARG A 251 -3.44 -5.88 -8.41
C ARG A 251 -4.37 -5.91 -9.61
N ARG A 252 -5.33 -6.87 -9.62
CA ARG A 252 -6.29 -7.02 -10.72
C ARG A 252 -7.28 -5.87 -10.79
N TYR A 253 -7.77 -5.45 -9.63
CA TYR A 253 -8.72 -4.36 -9.49
C TYR A 253 -8.14 -3.02 -9.94
N CYS A 254 -6.94 -2.66 -9.45
CA CYS A 254 -6.29 -1.42 -9.86
C CYS A 254 -5.87 -1.45 -11.34
N LYS A 255 -5.46 -2.61 -11.86
CA LYS A 255 -5.18 -2.80 -13.29
C LYS A 255 -6.38 -2.53 -14.19
N TYR A 256 -7.59 -2.89 -13.77
CA TYR A 256 -8.81 -2.57 -14.51
C TYR A 256 -8.99 -1.06 -14.74
N TYR A 257 -8.56 -0.23 -13.78
CA TYR A 257 -8.71 1.22 -13.83
C TYR A 257 -7.44 2.00 -14.20
N ALA A 258 -6.29 1.33 -14.29
CA ALA A 258 -5.01 1.92 -14.65
C ALA A 258 -4.28 1.06 -15.69
N PRO A 259 -4.45 1.36 -17.00
CA PRO A 259 -3.83 0.60 -18.08
C PRO A 259 -2.29 0.52 -17.98
N ILE A 260 -1.63 1.46 -17.30
CA ILE A 260 -0.19 1.38 -17.03
C ILE A 260 0.22 0.12 -16.27
N LEU A 261 -0.67 -0.43 -15.43
CA LEU A 261 -0.46 -1.62 -14.60
C LEU A 261 -0.68 -2.93 -15.37
N ASP A 262 -1.11 -2.88 -16.64
CA ASP A 262 -1.41 -4.08 -17.42
C ASP A 262 -0.22 -5.02 -17.56
N LYS A 263 1.01 -4.49 -17.47
CA LYS A 263 2.25 -5.29 -17.52
C LYS A 263 2.37 -6.23 -16.33
N LEU A 264 1.75 -5.95 -15.19
CA LEU A 264 1.80 -6.80 -14.00
C LEU A 264 0.74 -7.91 -14.10
N LYS A 265 1.18 -9.10 -14.52
CA LYS A 265 0.31 -10.23 -14.89
C LYS A 265 0.03 -11.19 -13.75
N LYS A 266 0.87 -11.19 -12.71
CA LYS A 266 0.76 -12.13 -11.59
C LYS A 266 1.35 -11.60 -10.29
N THR A 267 0.97 -12.24 -9.20
CA THR A 267 1.58 -12.15 -7.88
C THR A 267 2.17 -13.51 -7.54
N ASP A 268 3.47 -13.54 -7.23
CA ASP A 268 4.15 -14.74 -6.74
C ASP A 268 4.52 -14.53 -5.28
N ALA A 269 4.22 -15.50 -4.41
CA ALA A 269 4.60 -15.46 -3.00
C ALA A 269 5.43 -16.70 -2.62
N GLN A 270 6.54 -16.46 -1.91
CA GLN A 270 7.41 -17.48 -1.33
C GLN A 270 7.39 -17.36 0.19
N ILE A 271 7.32 -18.49 0.88
CA ILE A 271 7.33 -18.56 2.34
C ILE A 271 8.53 -19.40 2.77
N ASN A 272 9.44 -18.79 3.52
CA ASN A 272 10.63 -19.42 4.06
C ASN A 272 10.48 -19.54 5.57
N PHE A 273 10.97 -20.64 6.14
CA PHE A 273 10.94 -20.87 7.58
C PHE A 273 12.34 -20.94 8.17
N THR A 274 12.47 -20.45 9.40
CA THR A 274 13.62 -20.72 10.26
C THR A 274 13.17 -21.35 11.57
N ILE A 275 14.05 -22.12 12.21
CA ILE A 275 13.87 -22.64 13.57
C ILE A 275 15.13 -22.24 14.35
N ASN A 276 14.97 -21.41 15.38
CA ASN A 276 16.09 -20.87 16.17
C ASN A 276 17.17 -20.15 15.32
N GLY A 277 16.75 -19.56 14.19
CA GLY A 277 17.65 -18.87 13.25
C GLY A 277 18.29 -19.76 12.17
N ASP A 278 18.13 -21.08 12.25
CA ASP A 278 18.58 -22.00 11.21
C ASP A 278 17.50 -22.20 10.14
N ILE A 279 17.90 -22.34 8.89
CA ILE A 279 16.96 -22.52 7.76
C ILE A 279 16.25 -23.87 7.89
N CYS A 280 14.92 -23.85 7.86
CA CYS A 280 14.09 -25.03 7.77
C CYS A 280 13.38 -25.04 6.40
N ASP A 281 13.89 -25.86 5.49
CA ASP A 281 13.31 -25.98 4.14
C ASP A 281 12.22 -27.05 4.13
N LEU A 282 10.99 -26.62 3.85
CA LEU A 282 9.83 -27.51 3.76
C LEU A 282 9.51 -27.93 2.31
N ASP A 283 10.34 -27.52 1.34
CA ASP A 283 10.14 -27.71 -0.10
C ASP A 283 8.76 -27.23 -0.57
N LEU A 284 8.31 -26.08 -0.04
CA LEU A 284 7.05 -25.48 -0.45
C LEU A 284 7.21 -24.80 -1.82
N PRO A 285 6.30 -25.06 -2.78
CA PRO A 285 6.30 -24.32 -4.03
C PRO A 285 5.93 -22.86 -3.79
N LYS A 286 6.20 -22.00 -4.78
CA LYS A 286 5.68 -20.63 -4.77
C LYS A 286 4.17 -20.65 -4.98
N ILE A 287 3.48 -19.76 -4.30
CA ILE A 287 2.08 -19.44 -4.58
C ILE A 287 2.10 -18.52 -5.82
N GLU A 288 1.49 -18.95 -6.92
CA GLU A 288 1.42 -18.15 -8.15
C GLU A 288 -0.02 -17.79 -8.49
N LEU A 289 -0.36 -16.50 -8.43
CA LEU A 289 -1.70 -15.98 -8.68
C LEU A 289 -1.69 -15.12 -9.95
N GLY A 290 -2.19 -15.68 -11.05
CA GLY A 290 -2.33 -14.97 -12.33
C GLY A 290 -3.72 -14.37 -12.53
N ASP A 291 -3.89 -13.61 -13.61
CA ASP A 291 -5.19 -13.01 -13.99
C ASP A 291 -6.36 -14.02 -14.10
N LYS A 292 -6.07 -15.29 -14.39
CA LYS A 292 -7.06 -16.38 -14.50
C LYS A 292 -7.34 -17.10 -13.18
N TYR A 293 -6.68 -16.71 -12.09
CA TYR A 293 -6.90 -17.32 -10.79
C TYR A 293 -8.30 -16.92 -10.28
N ASN A 294 -9.20 -17.90 -10.17
CA ASN A 294 -10.54 -17.69 -9.68
C ASN A 294 -10.49 -17.41 -8.17
N LEU A 295 -10.59 -16.13 -7.78
CA LEU A 295 -11.01 -15.81 -6.43
C LEU A 295 -12.52 -16.02 -6.39
N ILE A 296 -12.97 -16.91 -5.52
CA ILE A 296 -14.37 -16.92 -5.13
C ILE A 296 -14.50 -15.86 -4.04
N ASP A 297 -14.97 -14.69 -4.44
CA ASP A 297 -15.44 -13.67 -3.50
C ASP A 297 -16.91 -13.97 -3.22
N ASP A 298 -17.19 -14.66 -2.10
CA ASP A 298 -18.54 -14.90 -1.60
C ASP A 298 -18.94 -13.90 -0.50
N GLY A 299 -18.15 -12.83 -0.31
CA GLY A 299 -18.37 -11.82 0.72
C GLY A 299 -18.06 -12.29 2.15
N ASN A 300 -17.46 -13.46 2.32
CA ASN A 300 -17.06 -14.00 3.62
C ASN A 300 -15.56 -14.32 3.62
N ASP A 301 -14.75 -13.43 4.18
CA ASP A 301 -13.28 -13.56 4.17
C ASP A 301 -12.82 -14.94 4.67
N THR A 302 -13.52 -15.58 5.62
CA THR A 302 -13.16 -16.92 6.13
C THR A 302 -13.20 -18.01 5.06
N ASN A 303 -14.01 -17.88 4.03
CA ASN A 303 -14.14 -18.89 2.97
C ASN A 303 -13.00 -18.83 1.94
N ILE A 304 -12.31 -17.70 1.79
CA ILE A 304 -11.32 -17.54 0.72
C ILE A 304 -10.02 -18.32 0.99
N VAL A 305 -9.59 -18.38 2.24
CA VAL A 305 -8.39 -19.15 2.65
C VAL A 305 -8.68 -20.64 2.57
N ASP A 306 -9.84 -21.07 3.07
CA ASP A 306 -10.27 -22.47 2.97
C ASP A 306 -10.36 -22.93 1.51
N HIS A 307 -10.91 -22.08 0.63
CA HIS A 307 -10.93 -22.35 -0.80
C HIS A 307 -9.52 -22.43 -1.41
N PHE A 308 -8.64 -21.51 -1.04
CA PHE A 308 -7.24 -21.53 -1.46
C PHE A 308 -6.54 -22.83 -1.03
N ILE A 309 -6.64 -23.23 0.24
CA ILE A 309 -6.03 -24.45 0.77
C ILE A 309 -6.62 -25.69 0.11
N LYS A 310 -7.94 -25.74 -0.09
CA LYS A 310 -8.62 -26.86 -0.76
C LYS A 310 -8.10 -27.09 -2.18
N ASN A 311 -7.83 -26.02 -2.91
CA ASN A 311 -7.28 -26.10 -4.28
C ASN A 311 -5.76 -26.27 -4.30
N ASN A 312 -5.08 -25.94 -3.20
CA ASN A 312 -3.63 -26.06 -3.08
C ASN A 312 -3.25 -26.78 -1.76
N PRO A 313 -3.50 -28.10 -1.64
CA PRO A 313 -3.34 -28.84 -0.37
C PRO A 313 -1.93 -28.83 0.22
N VAL A 314 -0.91 -28.51 -0.60
CA VAL A 314 0.48 -28.33 -0.14
C VAL A 314 0.63 -27.18 0.85
N PHE A 315 -0.27 -26.19 0.79
CA PHE A 315 -0.34 -25.06 1.73
C PHE A 315 -1.32 -25.30 2.87
N ASN A 316 -1.67 -26.56 3.16
CA ASN A 316 -2.45 -26.87 4.35
C ASN A 316 -1.65 -26.50 5.61
N ILE A 317 -2.20 -25.60 6.41
CA ILE A 317 -1.53 -25.00 7.57
C ILE A 317 -1.15 -26.08 8.59
N HIS A 318 -2.06 -27.00 8.91
CA HIS A 318 -1.81 -28.07 9.87
C HIS A 318 -0.62 -28.95 9.45
N ASN A 319 -0.58 -29.36 8.18
CA ASN A 319 0.52 -30.16 7.63
C ASN A 319 1.87 -29.40 7.68
N ILE A 320 1.86 -28.08 7.44
CA ILE A 320 3.07 -27.25 7.56
C ILE A 320 3.56 -27.24 9.00
N VAL A 321 2.67 -27.04 9.97
CA VAL A 321 3.00 -27.01 11.40
C VAL A 321 3.50 -28.36 11.90
N GLU A 322 2.92 -29.48 11.46
CA GLU A 322 3.42 -30.82 11.78
C GLU A 322 4.85 -31.04 11.28
N LYS A 323 5.16 -30.62 10.05
CA LYS A 323 6.52 -30.68 9.49
C LYS A 323 7.50 -29.82 10.29
N LEU A 324 7.10 -28.60 10.66
CA LEU A 324 7.95 -27.70 11.47
C LEU A 324 8.24 -28.27 12.85
N ASN A 325 7.24 -28.89 13.50
CA ASN A 325 7.45 -29.58 14.77
C ASN A 325 8.41 -30.76 14.63
N SER A 326 8.25 -31.57 13.57
CA SER A 326 9.14 -32.71 13.30
C SER A 326 10.60 -32.27 13.12
N ASN A 327 10.83 -31.16 12.42
CA ASN A 327 12.18 -30.60 12.20
C ASN A 327 12.76 -29.89 13.44
N LYS A 328 11.93 -29.50 14.41
CA LYS A 328 12.39 -28.89 15.67
C LYS A 328 12.97 -29.93 16.64
N ASP A 329 12.51 -31.17 16.52
CA ASP A 329 12.91 -32.29 17.38
C ASP A 329 14.12 -33.07 16.82
N GLU A 330 14.59 -32.74 15.61
CA GLU A 330 15.84 -33.23 14.99
C GLU A 330 17.04 -32.35 15.37
#